data_AF-A0A382KT76-F1
#
_entry.id   AF-A0A382KT76-F1
#
_cell.length_a   1.000
_cell.length_b   1.000
_cell.length_c   1.000
_cell.angle_alpha   90.00
_cell.angle_beta   90.00
_cell.angle_gamma   90.00
#
_symmetry.space_group_name_H-M   'P 1'
#
loop_
_entity.id
_entity.type
_entity.pdbx_description
1 polymer ?
#
loop_
_entity_poly.entity_id
_entity_poly.type
_entity_poly.pdbx_seq_one_letter_code
_entity_poly.pdbx_strand_id
1 'polypeptide(L)'
;MQKKKILNLLIGSNNQGKIKEIKDLLPNHIQILAPSDYKLRSPKENGKTFEQNSLIKAKFFSKKTKMICLADDSGLEVDLLNGDPGIYSAGWAGKKNNFNLAINKVYEELNKKDKNW
;
A
#
# COMPACT_ATOMS: atom_id res chain seq x y z
N MET A 1 25.52 11.83 20.24
CA MET A 1 25.08 10.42 20.13
C MET A 1 25.32 9.94 18.71
N GLN A 2 26.05 8.84 18.49
CA GLN A 2 26.12 8.21 17.17
C GLN A 2 24.72 7.68 16.80
N LYS A 3 24.22 8.02 15.60
CA LYS A 3 22.95 7.50 15.10
C LYS A 3 23.08 5.99 14.94
N LYS A 4 22.24 5.22 15.64
CA LYS A 4 22.19 3.76 15.52
C LYS A 4 21.83 3.41 14.06
N LYS A 5 22.71 2.66 13.37
CA LYS A 5 22.42 2.20 12.01
C LYS A 5 21.25 1.23 12.04
N ILE A 6 20.31 1.40 11.10
CA ILE A 6 19.20 0.48 10.89
C ILE A 6 19.74 -0.66 10.02
N LEU A 7 19.85 -1.86 10.60
CA LEU A 7 20.30 -3.06 9.89
C LEU A 7 19.14 -3.96 9.46
N ASN A 8 18.02 -3.90 10.18
CA ASN A 8 16.82 -4.68 9.89
C ASN A 8 15.63 -3.73 9.73
N LEU A 9 14.89 -3.84 8.64
CA LEU A 9 13.71 -3.04 8.37
C LEU A 9 12.55 -3.95 7.97
N LEU A 10 11.43 -3.82 8.67
CA LEU A 10 10.20 -4.47 8.27
C LEU A 10 9.47 -3.59 7.25
N ILE A 11 9.12 -4.15 6.09
CA ILE A 11 8.21 -3.50 5.13
C ILE A 11 6.80 -3.97 5.44
N GLY A 12 6.00 -3.09 6.04
CA GLY A 12 4.64 -3.34 6.54
C GLY A 12 3.59 -3.52 5.43
N SER A 13 3.83 -4.43 4.51
CA SER A 13 2.97 -4.78 3.37
C SER A 13 2.94 -6.30 3.19
N ASN A 14 1.81 -6.83 2.75
CA ASN A 14 1.71 -8.22 2.25
C ASN A 14 1.73 -8.28 0.71
N ASN A 15 1.85 -7.14 0.04
CA ASN A 15 1.97 -7.06 -1.42
C ASN A 15 3.44 -7.27 -1.82
N GLN A 16 3.72 -8.39 -2.48
CA GLN A 16 5.08 -8.78 -2.90
C GLN A 16 5.70 -7.80 -3.91
N GLY A 17 4.89 -7.18 -4.78
CA GLY A 17 5.36 -6.14 -5.71
C GLY A 17 5.92 -4.94 -4.96
N LYS A 18 5.15 -4.40 -4.00
CA LYS A 18 5.59 -3.28 -3.16
C LYS A 18 6.83 -3.59 -2.34
N ILE A 19 6.91 -4.80 -1.77
CA ILE A 19 8.09 -5.22 -0.98
C ILE A 19 9.33 -5.22 -1.88
N LYS A 20 9.21 -5.75 -3.09
CA LYS A 20 10.30 -5.76 -4.07
C LYS A 20 10.70 -4.34 -4.48
N GLU A 21 9.75 -3.50 -4.86
CA GLU A 21 10.00 -2.10 -5.27
C GLU A 21 10.72 -1.31 -4.16
N ILE A 22 10.25 -1.40 -2.91
CA ILE A 22 10.88 -0.70 -1.79
C ILE A 22 12.26 -1.27 -1.49
N LYS A 23 12.43 -2.60 -1.56
CA LYS A 23 13.74 -3.24 -1.38
C LYS A 23 14.75 -2.76 -2.41
N ASP A 24 14.35 -2.64 -3.67
CA ASP A 24 15.22 -2.22 -4.77
C ASP A 24 15.69 -0.76 -4.63
N LEU A 25 14.95 0.07 -3.87
CA LEU A 25 15.31 1.46 -3.55
C LEU A 25 16.21 1.60 -2.31
N LEU A 26 16.35 0.54 -1.50
CA LEU A 26 17.08 0.58 -0.24
C LEU A 26 18.50 0.02 -0.39
N PRO A 27 19.46 0.50 0.42
CA PRO A 27 20.81 -0.07 0.41
C PRO A 27 20.83 -1.56 0.72
N ASN A 28 21.64 -2.32 -0.03
CA ASN A 28 21.76 -3.79 0.09
C ASN A 28 22.19 -4.30 1.48
N HIS A 29 22.74 -3.43 2.33
CA HIS A 29 23.13 -3.81 3.70
C HIS A 29 21.96 -3.82 4.69
N ILE A 30 20.79 -3.32 4.30
CA ILE A 30 19.58 -3.39 5.12
C ILE A 30 18.89 -4.71 4.83
N GLN A 31 18.78 -5.55 5.85
CA GLN A 31 17.97 -6.76 5.77
C GLN A 31 16.49 -6.38 5.78
N ILE A 32 15.81 -6.71 4.68
CA ILE A 32 14.37 -6.50 4.52
C ILE A 32 13.61 -7.72 5.06
N LEU A 33 12.61 -7.44 5.89
CA LEU A 33 11.67 -8.43 6.42
C LEU A 33 10.25 -8.04 6.02
N ALA A 34 9.36 -9.02 5.96
CA ALA A 34 7.96 -8.84 5.60
C ALA A 34 7.02 -9.43 6.67
N PRO A 35 5.80 -8.88 6.85
CA PRO A 35 4.76 -9.45 7.70
C PRO A 35 4.47 -10.93 7.43
N SER A 36 4.60 -11.39 6.18
CA SER A 36 4.45 -12.78 5.79
C SER A 36 5.41 -13.72 6.50
N ASP A 37 6.64 -13.27 6.81
CA ASP A 37 7.66 -14.05 7.52
C ASP A 37 7.21 -14.40 8.95
N TYR A 38 6.31 -13.58 9.50
CA TYR A 38 5.71 -13.73 10.83
C TYR A 38 4.26 -14.23 10.79
N LYS A 39 3.76 -14.63 9.61
CA LYS A 39 2.36 -15.06 9.38
C LYS A 39 1.34 -14.00 9.82
N LEU A 40 1.68 -12.71 9.70
CA LEU A 40 0.81 -11.60 10.08
C LEU A 40 -0.07 -11.14 8.92
N ARG A 41 -1.38 -11.05 9.18
CA ARG A 41 -2.34 -10.44 8.24
C ARG A 41 -2.31 -8.92 8.34
N SER A 42 -2.65 -8.25 7.25
CA SER A 42 -2.81 -6.79 7.22
C SER A 42 -3.92 -6.33 8.17
N PRO A 43 -3.74 -5.19 8.87
CA PRO A 43 -4.79 -4.61 9.68
C PRO A 43 -5.94 -4.11 8.80
N LYS A 44 -7.09 -3.85 9.42
CA LYS A 44 -8.14 -3.08 8.76
C LYS A 44 -7.66 -1.65 8.55
N GLU A 45 -7.78 -1.17 7.32
CA GLU A 45 -7.46 0.19 6.93
C GLU A 45 -8.74 1.03 7.03
N ASN A 46 -8.76 1.98 7.96
CA ASN A 46 -9.90 2.87 8.23
C ASN A 46 -9.50 4.34 8.19
N GLY A 47 -8.34 4.64 7.62
CA GLY A 47 -7.93 6.01 7.30
C GLY A 47 -8.77 6.57 6.17
N LYS A 48 -8.78 7.91 6.09
CA LYS A 48 -9.42 8.69 5.03
C LYS A 48 -8.41 9.19 4.00
N THR A 49 -7.12 8.94 4.21
CA THR A 49 -6.02 9.32 3.32
C THR A 49 -4.99 8.19 3.24
N PHE A 50 -4.17 8.17 2.19
CA PHE A 50 -3.05 7.23 2.06
C PHE A 50 -2.09 7.33 3.25
N GLU A 51 -1.78 8.53 3.72
CA GLU A 51 -0.93 8.75 4.89
C GLU A 51 -1.49 8.09 6.16
N GLN A 52 -2.80 8.20 6.39
CA GLN A 52 -3.42 7.58 7.56
C GLN A 52 -3.36 6.06 7.47
N ASN A 53 -3.62 5.48 6.30
CA ASN A 53 -3.55 4.03 6.08
C ASN A 53 -2.12 3.50 6.18
N SER A 54 -1.13 4.19 5.62
CA SER A 54 0.28 3.82 5.75
C SER A 54 0.73 3.87 7.22
N LEU A 55 0.31 4.88 7.98
CA LEU A 55 0.58 4.99 9.41
C LEU A 55 -0.09 3.87 10.23
N ILE A 56 -1.33 3.50 9.91
CA ILE A 56 -2.04 2.37 10.55
C ILE A 56 -1.24 1.08 10.35
N LYS A 57 -0.83 0.79 9.10
CA LYS A 57 -0.01 -0.38 8.78
C LYS A 57 1.32 -0.38 9.52
N ALA A 58 2.07 0.72 9.46
CA ALA A 58 3.36 0.86 10.13
C ALA A 58 3.24 0.62 11.65
N LYS A 59 2.28 1.28 12.31
CA LYS A 59 2.05 1.13 13.76
C LYS A 59 1.65 -0.31 14.13
N PHE A 60 0.74 -0.91 13.36
CA PHE A 60 0.26 -2.26 13.62
C PHE A 60 1.40 -3.29 13.54
N PHE A 61 2.14 -3.29 12.43
CA PHE A 61 3.21 -4.26 12.21
C PHE A 61 4.42 -4.01 13.11
N SER A 62 4.79 -2.76 13.35
CA SER A 62 5.84 -2.40 14.32
C SER A 62 5.48 -2.92 15.72
N LYS A 63 4.24 -2.70 16.19
CA LYS A 63 3.80 -3.19 17.50
C LYS A 63 3.82 -4.72 17.61
N LYS A 64 3.44 -5.43 16.55
CA LYS A 64 3.41 -6.91 16.53
C LYS A 64 4.78 -7.56 16.47
N THR A 65 5.73 -6.94 15.78
CA THR A 65 7.08 -7.49 15.55
C THR A 65 8.14 -6.90 16.48
N LYS A 66 7.85 -5.76 17.13
CA LYS A 66 8.79 -4.92 17.89
C LYS A 66 9.94 -4.38 17.02
N MET A 67 9.71 -4.21 15.71
CA MET A 67 10.72 -3.75 14.76
C MET A 67 10.43 -2.34 14.25
N ILE A 68 11.46 -1.69 13.71
CA ILE A 68 11.28 -0.50 12.88
C ILE A 68 10.55 -0.95 11.62
N CYS A 69 9.44 -0.29 11.32
CA CYS A 69 8.57 -0.63 10.21
C CYS A 69 8.40 0.57 9.29
N LEU A 70 8.66 0.37 8.00
CA LEU A 70 8.25 1.27 6.94
C LEU A 70 7.00 0.69 6.30
N ALA A 71 5.96 1.48 6.09
CA ALA A 71 4.77 1.04 5.37
C ALA A 71 4.39 2.10 4.33
N ASP A 72 3.67 1.63 3.32
CA ASP A 72 3.23 2.43 2.18
C ASP A 72 1.73 2.21 1.96
N ASP A 73 1.04 3.24 1.50
CA ASP A 73 -0.30 3.12 0.94
C ASP A 73 -0.38 3.89 -0.37
N SER A 74 -1.00 3.29 -1.38
CA SER A 74 -1.00 3.82 -2.74
C SER A 74 -2.31 3.49 -3.43
N GLY A 75 -2.67 4.30 -4.42
CA GLY A 75 -3.85 4.13 -5.24
C GLY A 75 -3.76 4.94 -6.52
N LEU A 76 -4.79 4.83 -7.34
CA LEU A 76 -5.02 5.65 -8.52
C LEU A 76 -6.05 6.72 -8.15
N GLU A 77 -5.72 7.98 -8.38
CA GLU A 77 -6.67 9.09 -8.27
C GLU A 77 -6.91 9.66 -9.67
N VAL A 78 -8.17 9.84 -10.04
CA VAL A 78 -8.56 10.38 -11.34
C VAL A 78 -9.33 11.67 -11.14
N ASP A 79 -8.78 12.79 -11.61
CA ASP A 79 -9.34 14.13 -11.39
C ASP A 79 -10.80 14.24 -11.88
N LEU A 80 -11.12 13.70 -13.06
CA LEU A 80 -12.48 13.71 -13.61
C LEU A 80 -13.48 12.91 -12.76
N LEU A 81 -12.98 11.96 -11.97
CA LEU A 81 -13.75 11.15 -11.02
C LEU A 81 -13.63 11.68 -9.58
N ASN A 82 -13.22 12.95 -9.39
CA ASN A 82 -13.02 13.56 -8.08
C ASN A 82 -12.04 12.77 -7.18
N GLY A 83 -11.00 12.17 -7.77
CA GLY A 83 -10.00 11.39 -7.06
C GLY A 83 -10.34 9.91 -6.88
N ASP A 84 -11.51 9.43 -7.33
CA ASP A 84 -11.79 7.99 -7.33
C ASP A 84 -10.87 7.26 -8.34
N PRO A 85 -10.48 5.99 -8.07
CA PRO A 85 -10.84 5.18 -6.91
C PRO A 85 -10.08 5.48 -5.60
N GLY A 86 -9.00 6.26 -5.65
CA GLY A 86 -8.22 6.71 -4.50
C GLY A 86 -7.81 5.59 -3.54
N ILE A 87 -8.06 5.77 -2.24
CA ILE A 87 -7.78 4.79 -1.18
C ILE A 87 -8.51 3.44 -1.36
N TYR A 88 -9.51 3.36 -2.24
CA TYR A 88 -10.26 2.14 -2.53
C TYR A 88 -9.73 1.37 -3.74
N SER A 89 -8.63 1.81 -4.34
CA SER A 89 -8.03 1.22 -5.55
C SER A 89 -7.90 -0.31 -5.49
N ALA A 90 -7.36 -0.86 -4.40
CA ALA A 90 -7.15 -2.30 -4.26
C ALA A 90 -8.46 -3.11 -4.29
N GLY A 91 -9.56 -2.52 -3.82
CA GLY A 91 -10.88 -3.14 -3.75
C GLY A 91 -11.84 -2.69 -4.85
N TRP A 92 -11.40 -1.87 -5.82
CA TRP A 92 -12.27 -1.23 -6.80
C TRP A 92 -13.03 -2.24 -7.67
N ALA A 93 -12.38 -3.35 -8.00
CA ALA A 93 -12.94 -4.51 -8.72
C ALA A 93 -13.76 -5.48 -7.85
N GLY A 94 -13.97 -5.17 -6.56
CA GLY A 94 -14.58 -6.07 -5.60
C GLY A 94 -13.68 -7.24 -5.18
N LYS A 95 -14.28 -8.31 -4.66
CA LYS A 95 -13.60 -9.38 -3.88
C LYS A 95 -12.46 -10.12 -4.61
N LYS A 96 -12.35 -10.01 -5.93
CA LYS A 96 -11.34 -10.74 -6.72
C LYS A 96 -10.05 -9.94 -6.96
N ASN A 97 -9.96 -8.68 -6.51
CA ASN A 97 -8.79 -7.79 -6.72
C ASN A 97 -8.21 -7.89 -8.13
N ASN A 98 -9.09 -7.98 -9.14
CA ASN A 98 -8.69 -8.16 -10.53
C ASN A 98 -8.43 -6.80 -11.15
N PHE A 99 -7.17 -6.52 -11.47
CA PHE A 99 -6.76 -5.23 -12.05
C PHE A 99 -7.47 -4.91 -13.36
N ASN A 100 -7.69 -5.90 -14.24
CA ASN A 100 -8.40 -5.68 -15.50
C ASN A 100 -9.87 -5.29 -15.26
N LEU A 101 -10.51 -5.87 -14.25
CA LEU A 101 -11.86 -5.45 -13.87
C LEU A 101 -11.86 -4.05 -13.22
N ALA A 102 -10.84 -3.73 -12.43
CA ALA A 102 -10.73 -2.41 -11.80
C ALA A 102 -10.58 -1.33 -12.87
N ILE A 103 -9.68 -1.51 -13.83
CA ILE A 103 -9.45 -0.52 -14.88
C ILE A 103 -10.66 -0.37 -15.80
N ASN A 104 -11.33 -1.47 -16.17
CA ASN A 104 -12.57 -1.40 -16.96
C ASN A 104 -13.64 -0.59 -16.22
N LYS A 105 -13.78 -0.77 -14.91
CA LYS A 105 -14.72 0.02 -14.11
C LYS A 105 -14.34 1.50 -14.07
N VAL A 106 -13.04 1.84 -14.02
CA VAL A 106 -12.60 3.24 -14.17
C VAL A 106 -13.06 3.82 -15.52
N TYR A 107 -12.86 3.08 -16.62
CA TYR A 107 -13.32 3.52 -17.94
C TYR A 107 -14.85 3.66 -18.03
N GLU A 108 -15.60 2.75 -17.42
CA GLU A 108 -17.06 2.86 -17.33
C GLU A 108 -17.51 4.12 -16.58
N GLU A 109 -16.89 4.43 -15.44
CA GLU A 109 -17.21 5.65 -14.68
C GLU A 109 -16.80 6.93 -15.44
N LEU A 110 -15.65 6.91 -16.13
CA LEU A 110 -15.23 8.02 -16.99
C LEU A 110 -16.25 8.26 -18.10
N ASN A 111 -16.65 7.22 -18.84
CA ASN A 111 -17.64 7.29 -19.92
C ASN A 111 -19.03 7.79 -19.45
N LYS A 112 -19.39 7.57 -18.19
CA LYS A 112 -20.63 8.13 -17.60
C LYS A 112 -20.51 9.62 -17.31
N LYS A 113 -19.31 10.08 -16.96
CA LYS A 113 -19.02 11.46 -16.58
C LYS A 113 -18.86 12.37 -17.80
N ASP A 114 -18.11 11.90 -18.78
CA ASP A 114 -17.90 12.54 -20.08
C ASP A 114 -17.74 11.41 -21.11
N LYS A 115 -18.23 11.56 -22.34
CA LYS A 115 -18.00 10.57 -23.41
C LYS A 115 -16.75 10.88 -24.24
N ASN A 116 -16.15 12.06 -24.05
CA ASN A 116 -15.01 12.57 -24.81
C ASN A 116 -13.78 12.84 -23.95
N TRP A 117 -13.69 12.19 -22.77
CA TRP A 117 -12.53 12.28 -21.89
C TRP A 117 -11.24 11.75 -22.53
#